data_AF-A0A528E3N6-F1
#
_entry.id   AF-A0A528E3N6-F1
#
_cell.length_a   1.000
_cell.length_b   1.000
_cell.length_c   1.000
_cell.angle_alpha   90.00
_cell.angle_beta   90.00
_cell.angle_gamma   90.00
#
_symmetry.space_group_name_H-M   'P 1'
#
loop_
_entity.id
_entity.type
_entity.pdbx_description
1 polymer ?
#
loop_
_entity_poly.entity_id
_entity_poly.type
_entity_poly.pdbx_seq_one_letter_code
_entity_poly.pdbx_strand_id
1 'polypeptide(L)'
;MSEAVAKDSWLGWFLAGMTPGDWVNACLLLVGILTLLWTARSLRLQSKAQDFASFLSLSDRFSTAWRRFRQTSDDDWKRYEFAEILNLIESACHFYNKGALHGVTRDVYGLYLKEVIRDIHKNDFAVTTMKEALSGPDTFFHIRRFARMHDIEGAPHQ
;
A
#
# COMPACT_ATOMS: atom_id res chain seq x y z
N MET A 1 -51.89 22.18 14.44
CA MET A 1 -51.88 20.80 14.99
C MET A 1 -52.81 19.92 14.16
N SER A 2 -52.39 19.44 12.97
CA SER A 2 -53.13 18.40 12.22
C SER A 2 -52.26 17.81 11.08
N GLU A 3 -51.01 17.43 11.38
CA GLU A 3 -50.15 16.70 10.43
C GLU A 3 -49.46 15.48 11.04
N ALA A 4 -49.62 15.26 12.35
CA ALA A 4 -48.93 14.18 13.07
C ALA A 4 -49.64 12.83 13.02
N VAL A 5 -50.92 12.76 12.63
CA VAL A 5 -51.74 11.53 12.73
C VAL A 5 -51.72 10.66 11.45
N ALA A 6 -51.29 11.21 10.32
CA ALA A 6 -51.35 10.48 9.03
C ALA A 6 -50.17 9.50 8.81
N LYS A 7 -49.07 9.63 9.56
CA LYS A 7 -47.87 8.78 9.36
C LYS A 7 -47.94 7.41 10.04
N ASP A 8 -48.82 7.21 11.01
CA ASP A 8 -48.90 5.95 11.77
C ASP A 8 -49.79 4.87 11.14
N SER A 9 -50.59 5.19 10.11
CA SER A 9 -51.55 4.24 9.54
C SER A 9 -50.97 3.33 8.45
N TRP A 10 -50.06 3.81 7.61
CA TRP A 10 -49.64 3.06 6.42
C TRP A 10 -48.77 1.84 6.76
N LEU A 11 -47.93 1.93 7.80
CA LEU A 11 -47.13 0.80 8.29
C LEU A 11 -48.03 -0.31 8.85
N GLY A 12 -49.13 0.03 9.52
CA GLY A 12 -50.08 -0.95 10.07
C GLY A 12 -50.76 -1.80 8.99
N TRP A 13 -51.17 -1.19 7.87
CA TRP A 13 -51.78 -1.90 6.74
C TRP A 13 -50.77 -2.76 5.97
N PHE A 14 -49.52 -2.31 5.83
CA PHE A 14 -48.46 -3.06 5.15
C PHE A 14 -48.08 -4.34 5.92
N LEU A 15 -48.09 -4.28 7.26
CA LEU A 15 -47.77 -5.40 8.12
C LEU A 15 -48.93 -6.39 8.28
N ALA A 16 -50.18 -5.95 8.11
CA ALA A 16 -51.38 -6.79 8.26
C ALA A 16 -51.58 -7.81 7.12
N GLY A 17 -50.89 -7.66 5.98
CA GLY A 17 -50.99 -8.55 4.82
C GLY A 17 -49.81 -9.52 4.61
N MET A 18 -48.77 -9.48 5.46
CA MET A 18 -47.60 -10.33 5.31
C MET A 18 -47.86 -11.76 5.79
N THR A 19 -47.57 -12.74 4.94
CA THR A 19 -47.58 -14.14 5.35
C THR A 19 -46.37 -14.45 6.23
N PRO A 20 -46.39 -15.53 7.05
CA PRO A 20 -45.21 -15.96 7.81
C PRO A 20 -43.96 -16.19 6.93
N GLY A 21 -44.14 -16.57 5.65
CA GLY A 21 -43.04 -16.73 4.70
C GLY A 21 -42.38 -15.41 4.30
N ASP A 22 -43.15 -14.33 4.20
CA ASP A 22 -42.63 -13.00 3.87
C ASP A 22 -41.74 -12.45 4.99
N TRP A 23 -42.09 -12.74 6.25
CA TRP A 23 -41.26 -12.43 7.41
C TRP A 23 -39.94 -13.18 7.41
N VAL A 24 -39.94 -14.46 7.05
CA VAL A 24 -38.70 -15.25 6.92
C VAL A 24 -37.80 -14.66 5.83
N ASN A 25 -38.37 -14.33 4.67
CA ASN A 25 -37.61 -13.71 3.57
C ASN A 25 -37.03 -12.35 3.95
N ALA A 26 -37.82 -11.49 4.62
CA ALA A 26 -37.35 -10.20 5.11
C ALA A 26 -36.19 -10.35 6.12
N CYS A 27 -36.29 -11.29 7.05
CA CYS A 27 -35.22 -11.60 8.00
C CYS A 27 -33.95 -12.11 7.30
N LEU A 28 -34.07 -12.99 6.30
CA LEU A 28 -32.93 -13.49 5.54
C LEU A 28 -32.23 -12.37 4.75
N LEU A 29 -32.99 -11.46 4.15
CA LEU A 29 -32.43 -10.28 3.48
C LEU A 29 -31.68 -9.38 4.45
N LEU A 30 -32.25 -9.11 5.64
CA LEU A 30 -31.57 -8.32 6.68
C LEU A 30 -30.27 -8.98 7.14
N VAL A 31 -30.27 -10.29 7.39
CA VAL A 31 -29.05 -11.03 7.73
C VAL A 31 -28.02 -10.94 6.60
N GLY A 32 -28.44 -11.14 5.34
CA GLY A 32 -27.56 -11.00 4.17
C GLY A 32 -26.91 -9.62 4.07
N ILE A 33 -27.68 -8.55 4.28
CA ILE A 33 -27.17 -7.17 4.31
C ILE A 33 -26.16 -6.99 5.44
N LEU A 34 -26.46 -7.46 6.65
CA LEU A 34 -25.56 -7.36 7.81
C LEU A 34 -24.26 -8.14 7.56
N THR A 35 -24.33 -9.33 6.98
CA THR A 35 -23.16 -10.12 6.60
C THR A 35 -22.32 -9.39 5.57
N LEU A 36 -22.93 -8.78 4.54
CA LEU A 36 -22.19 -7.99 3.55
C LEU A 36 -21.48 -6.79 4.17
N LEU A 37 -22.16 -6.06 5.07
CA LEU A 37 -21.56 -4.94 5.80
C LEU A 37 -20.40 -5.39 6.67
N TRP A 38 -20.55 -6.52 7.37
CA TRP A 38 -19.51 -7.08 8.22
C TRP A 38 -18.30 -7.55 7.40
N THR A 39 -18.53 -8.28 6.31
CA THR A 39 -17.48 -8.72 5.38
C THR A 39 -16.74 -7.54 4.78
N ALA A 40 -17.45 -6.50 4.32
CA ALA A 40 -16.82 -5.29 3.79
C ALA A 40 -15.95 -4.58 4.85
N ARG A 41 -16.41 -4.52 6.10
CA ARG A 41 -15.63 -3.96 7.22
C ARG A 41 -14.41 -4.82 7.52
N SER A 42 -14.56 -6.13 7.56
CA SER A 42 -13.47 -7.09 7.81
C SER A 42 -12.39 -6.99 6.74
N LEU A 43 -12.79 -6.94 5.47
CA LEU A 43 -11.88 -6.80 4.34
C LEU A 43 -11.08 -5.50 4.39
N ARG A 44 -11.70 -4.37 4.79
CA ARG A 44 -11.00 -3.08 4.97
C ARG A 44 -10.00 -3.09 6.13
N LEU A 45 -10.24 -3.89 7.18
CA LEU A 45 -9.29 -4.03 8.27
C LEU A 45 -8.13 -4.95 7.87
N GLN A 46 -8.43 -6.05 7.18
CA GLN A 46 -7.41 -6.95 6.63
C GLN A 46 -6.50 -6.24 5.63
N SER A 47 -7.06 -5.40 4.73
CA SER A 47 -6.23 -4.67 3.76
C SER A 47 -5.20 -3.77 4.45
N LYS A 48 -5.61 -3.05 5.51
CA LYS A 48 -4.69 -2.19 6.29
C LYS A 48 -3.60 -2.99 7.00
N ALA A 49 -3.96 -4.12 7.61
CA ALA A 49 -3.00 -5.00 8.28
C ALA A 49 -2.02 -5.62 7.28
N GLN A 50 -2.52 -6.02 6.11
CA GLN A 50 -1.71 -6.55 5.01
C GLN A 50 -0.73 -5.51 4.48
N ASP A 51 -1.19 -4.28 4.23
CA ASP A 51 -0.35 -3.15 3.79
C ASP A 51 0.82 -2.93 4.77
N PHE A 52 0.54 -2.94 6.07
CA PHE A 52 1.55 -2.75 7.10
C PHE A 52 2.51 -3.94 7.21
N ALA A 53 2.01 -5.18 7.11
CA ALA A 53 2.86 -6.37 7.08
C ALA A 53 3.80 -6.37 5.86
N SER A 54 3.31 -5.96 4.68
CA SER A 54 4.13 -5.79 3.48
C SER A 54 5.21 -4.73 3.67
N PHE A 55 4.89 -3.61 4.33
CA PHE A 55 5.88 -2.60 4.70
C PHE A 55 6.97 -3.16 5.62
N LEU A 56 6.59 -3.85 6.70
CA LEU A 56 7.55 -4.44 7.64
C LEU A 56 8.46 -5.47 6.96
N SER A 57 7.87 -6.35 6.13
CA SER A 57 8.64 -7.36 5.40
C SER A 57 9.64 -6.72 4.43
N LEU A 58 9.25 -5.66 3.73
CA LEU A 58 10.17 -4.94 2.86
C LEU A 58 11.29 -4.25 3.66
N SER A 59 10.93 -3.57 4.75
CA SER A 59 11.89 -2.87 5.60
C SER A 59 12.95 -3.82 6.17
N ASP A 60 12.53 -5.02 6.59
CA ASP A 60 13.43 -6.07 7.06
C ASP A 60 14.35 -6.61 5.95
N ARG A 61 13.79 -6.86 4.75
CA ARG A 61 14.58 -7.27 3.57
C ARG A 61 15.61 -6.21 3.19
N PHE A 62 15.23 -4.94 3.16
CA PHE A 62 16.14 -3.84 2.88
C PHE A 62 17.23 -3.74 3.94
N SER A 63 16.88 -3.77 5.23
CA SER A 63 17.86 -3.72 6.33
C SER A 63 18.87 -4.88 6.26
N THR A 64 18.38 -6.08 5.92
CA THR A 64 19.22 -7.26 5.73
C THR A 64 20.15 -7.12 4.53
N ALA A 65 19.63 -6.72 3.37
CA ALA A 65 20.44 -6.50 2.17
C ALA A 65 21.47 -5.38 2.37
N TRP A 66 21.09 -4.28 3.02
CA TRP A 66 21.98 -3.18 3.38
C TRP A 66 23.11 -3.63 4.32
N ARG A 67 22.80 -4.52 5.26
CA ARG A 67 23.81 -5.11 6.14
C ARG A 67 24.81 -5.96 5.38
N ARG A 68 24.34 -6.82 4.45
CA ARG A 68 25.21 -7.64 3.60
C ARG A 68 26.12 -6.77 2.75
N PHE A 69 25.54 -5.79 2.05
CA PHE A 69 26.28 -4.80 1.28
C PHE A 69 27.42 -4.11 2.06
N ARG A 70 27.18 -3.76 3.34
CA ARG A 70 28.21 -3.15 4.20
C ARG A 70 29.25 -4.12 4.77
N GLN A 71 28.90 -5.40 4.91
CA GLN A 71 29.79 -6.42 5.49
C GLN A 71 30.66 -7.09 4.43
N THR A 72 30.28 -7.00 3.16
CA THR A 72 31.03 -7.56 2.04
C THR A 72 32.26 -6.71 1.72
N SER A 73 33.43 -7.34 1.72
CA SER A 73 34.70 -6.73 1.30
C SER A 73 35.07 -7.01 -0.16
N ASP A 74 34.39 -7.95 -0.80
CA ASP A 74 34.57 -8.31 -2.22
C ASP A 74 33.76 -7.37 -3.12
N ASP A 75 34.43 -6.66 -4.03
CA ASP A 75 33.81 -5.65 -4.89
C ASP A 75 32.75 -6.22 -5.84
N ASP A 76 32.92 -7.44 -6.36
CA ASP A 76 31.95 -8.05 -7.27
C ASP A 76 30.68 -8.44 -6.51
N TRP A 77 30.85 -9.06 -5.35
CA TRP A 77 29.73 -9.38 -4.46
C TRP A 77 29.04 -8.11 -3.93
N LYS A 78 29.79 -7.04 -3.70
CA LYS A 78 29.25 -5.77 -3.24
C LYS A 78 28.39 -5.11 -4.31
N ARG A 79 28.78 -5.18 -5.59
CA ARG A 79 27.95 -4.74 -6.73
C ARG A 79 26.66 -5.56 -6.83
N TYR A 80 26.75 -6.89 -6.67
CA TYR A 80 25.57 -7.76 -6.67
C TYR A 80 24.59 -7.42 -5.53
N GLU A 81 25.06 -7.32 -4.28
CA GLU A 81 24.19 -6.96 -3.14
C GLU A 81 23.57 -5.57 -3.31
N PHE A 82 24.31 -4.64 -3.91
CA PHE A 82 23.76 -3.33 -4.24
C PHE A 82 22.67 -3.38 -5.31
N ALA A 83 22.84 -4.22 -6.34
CA ALA A 83 21.80 -4.42 -7.35
C ALA A 83 20.52 -5.00 -6.72
N GLU A 84 20.64 -5.93 -5.77
CA GLU A 84 19.50 -6.46 -5.01
C GLU A 84 18.80 -5.36 -4.19
N ILE A 85 19.56 -4.47 -3.56
CA ILE A 85 19.00 -3.30 -2.86
C ILE A 85 18.20 -2.41 -3.83
N LEU A 86 18.74 -2.10 -5.00
CA LEU A 86 18.05 -1.29 -6.00
C LEU A 86 16.77 -1.96 -6.50
N ASN A 87 16.79 -3.28 -6.71
CA ASN A 87 15.60 -4.05 -7.11
C ASN A 87 14.50 -4.01 -6.03
N LEU A 88 14.88 -4.11 -4.76
CA LEU A 88 13.94 -3.98 -3.63
C LEU A 88 13.31 -2.59 -3.58
N ILE A 89 14.12 -1.53 -3.75
CA ILE A 89 13.62 -0.15 -3.74
C ILE A 89 12.73 0.11 -4.97
N GLU A 90 13.09 -0.39 -6.15
CA GLU A 90 12.27 -0.26 -7.36
C GLU A 90 10.90 -0.90 -7.17
N SER A 91 10.87 -2.12 -6.62
CA SER A 91 9.64 -2.81 -6.26
C SER A 91 8.82 -2.02 -5.24
N ALA A 92 9.49 -1.42 -4.26
CA ALA A 92 8.84 -0.61 -3.24
C ALA A 92 8.21 0.67 -3.82
N CYS A 93 8.99 1.41 -4.61
CA CYS A 93 8.51 2.58 -5.34
C CYS A 93 7.37 2.19 -6.30
N HIS A 94 7.39 1.01 -6.91
CA HIS A 94 6.27 0.51 -7.72
C HIS A 94 4.98 0.40 -6.90
N PHE A 95 5.01 -0.26 -5.74
CA PHE A 95 3.85 -0.37 -4.85
C PHE A 95 3.32 0.99 -4.41
N TYR A 96 4.22 1.91 -4.04
CA TYR A 96 3.83 3.27 -3.69
C TYR A 96 3.17 4.01 -4.87
N ASN A 97 3.81 3.99 -6.04
CA ASN A 97 3.35 4.69 -7.25
C ASN A 97 2.02 4.15 -7.78
N LYS A 98 1.74 2.86 -7.57
CA LYS A 98 0.48 2.21 -7.99
C LYS A 98 -0.69 2.44 -7.03
N GLY A 99 -0.48 3.09 -5.89
CA GLY A 99 -1.57 3.30 -4.93
C GLY A 99 -1.95 2.05 -4.15
N ALA A 100 -1.09 1.02 -4.12
CA ALA A 100 -1.41 -0.24 -3.44
C ALA A 100 -1.58 -0.07 -1.92
N LEU A 101 -0.84 0.87 -1.34
CA LEU A 101 -0.87 1.20 0.08
C LEU A 101 -1.81 2.37 0.36
N HIS A 102 -2.54 2.29 1.47
CA HIS A 102 -3.55 3.28 1.85
C HIS A 102 -3.27 3.95 3.21
N GLY A 103 -3.72 5.21 3.33
CA GLY A 103 -3.71 5.97 4.58
C GLY A 103 -2.32 6.10 5.22
N VAL A 104 -2.26 5.98 6.55
CA VAL A 104 -1.03 6.15 7.34
C VAL A 104 0.12 5.24 6.88
N THR A 105 -0.18 4.00 6.47
CA THR A 105 0.86 3.08 5.98
C THR A 105 1.54 3.63 4.74
N ARG A 106 0.77 4.21 3.81
CA ARG A 106 1.33 4.87 2.62
C ARG A 106 2.25 6.02 3.02
N ASP A 107 1.84 6.86 3.97
CA ASP A 107 2.62 8.02 4.39
C ASP A 107 3.95 7.61 5.03
N VAL A 108 3.90 6.64 5.96
CA VAL A 108 5.10 6.07 6.60
C VAL A 108 6.02 5.43 5.56
N TYR A 109 5.45 4.68 4.61
CA TYR A 109 6.19 4.06 3.52
C TYR A 109 6.88 5.10 2.63
N GLY A 110 6.19 6.19 2.31
CA GLY A 110 6.74 7.30 1.54
C GLY A 110 7.90 7.98 2.27
N LEU A 111 7.77 8.24 3.58
CA LEU A 111 8.85 8.80 4.39
C LEU A 111 10.07 7.88 4.44
N TYR A 112 9.84 6.59 4.62
CA TYR A 112 10.90 5.59 4.61
C TYR A 112 11.66 5.55 3.27
N LEU A 113 10.93 5.51 2.15
CA LEU A 113 11.55 5.52 0.82
C LEU A 113 12.37 6.78 0.56
N LYS A 114 11.88 7.95 1.00
CA LYS A 114 12.64 9.20 0.89
C LYS A 114 13.98 9.11 1.60
N GLU A 115 13.99 8.58 2.83
CA GLU A 115 15.24 8.48 3.59
C GLU A 115 16.19 7.45 3.00
N VAL A 116 15.69 6.29 2.59
CA VAL A 116 16.50 5.25 1.92
C VAL A 116 17.14 5.78 0.64
N ILE A 117 16.37 6.44 -0.22
CA ILE A 117 16.88 7.00 -1.48
C ILE A 117 17.91 8.10 -1.17
N ARG A 118 17.67 8.94 -0.17
CA ARG A 118 18.64 9.96 0.27
C ARG A 118 19.94 9.33 0.77
N ASP A 119 19.86 8.26 1.54
CA ASP A 119 21.05 7.56 2.07
C ASP A 119 21.87 6.91 0.97
N ILE A 120 21.24 6.42 -0.11
CA ILE A 120 21.94 5.96 -1.31
C ILE A 120 22.71 7.10 -1.96
N HIS A 121 22.11 8.29 -2.08
CA HIS A 121 22.77 9.44 -2.70
C HIS A 121 23.94 10.00 -1.87
N LYS A 122 23.98 9.75 -0.56
CA LYS A 122 25.13 10.10 0.30
C LYS A 122 26.33 9.15 0.12
N ASN A 123 26.17 8.03 -0.57
CA ASN A 123 27.21 7.02 -0.74
C ASN A 123 27.74 7.03 -2.19
N ASP A 124 28.96 7.55 -2.38
CA ASP A 124 29.56 7.71 -3.71
C ASP A 124 29.67 6.39 -4.50
N PHE A 125 29.95 5.28 -3.82
CA PHE A 125 29.99 3.96 -4.43
C PHE A 125 28.60 3.56 -4.93
N ALA A 126 27.57 3.78 -4.12
CA ALA A 126 26.19 3.48 -4.46
C ALA A 126 25.71 4.32 -5.66
N VAL A 127 26.04 5.61 -5.67
CA VAL A 127 25.72 6.52 -6.79
C VAL A 127 26.42 6.07 -8.08
N THR A 128 27.71 5.73 -8.00
CA THR A 128 28.49 5.29 -9.17
C THR A 128 27.92 3.97 -9.72
N THR A 129 27.68 2.99 -8.83
CA THR A 129 27.13 1.70 -9.22
C THR A 129 25.72 1.84 -9.80
N MET A 130 24.90 2.74 -9.24
CA MET A 130 23.56 3.01 -9.77
C MET A 130 23.63 3.60 -11.18
N LYS A 131 24.60 4.49 -11.46
CA LYS A 131 24.82 5.04 -12.81
C LYS A 131 25.29 3.96 -13.79
N GLU A 132 26.20 3.07 -13.37
CA GLU A 132 26.65 1.93 -14.19
C GLU A 132 25.53 0.93 -14.47
N ALA A 133 24.61 0.74 -13.53
CA ALA A 133 23.49 -0.19 -13.65
C ALA A 133 22.36 0.30 -14.57
N LEU A 134 22.38 1.57 -15.00
CA LEU A 134 21.40 2.11 -15.95
C LEU A 134 21.64 1.56 -17.36
N SER A 135 21.09 0.38 -17.62
CA SER A 135 21.18 -0.30 -18.91
C SER A 135 20.20 0.25 -19.97
N GLY A 136 19.22 1.05 -19.58
CA GLY A 136 18.22 1.58 -20.50
C GLY A 136 17.33 2.68 -19.90
N PRO A 137 16.46 3.28 -20.74
CA PRO A 137 15.61 4.40 -20.31
C PRO A 137 14.55 3.99 -19.29
N ASP A 138 14.25 2.71 -19.15
CA ASP A 138 13.24 2.18 -18.22
C ASP A 138 13.84 1.61 -16.93
N THR A 139 15.15 1.46 -16.84
CA THR A 139 15.81 0.96 -15.64
C THR A 139 15.50 1.89 -14.46
N PHE A 140 15.06 1.33 -13.34
CA PHE A 140 14.67 2.08 -12.13
C PHE A 140 13.64 3.19 -12.39
N PHE A 141 12.66 2.93 -13.27
CA PHE A 141 11.60 3.87 -13.62
C PHE A 141 10.80 4.34 -12.40
N HIS A 142 10.43 3.43 -11.50
CA HIS A 142 9.62 3.76 -10.34
C HIS A 142 10.39 4.56 -9.30
N ILE A 143 11.68 4.28 -9.10
CA ILE A 143 12.57 5.11 -8.27
C ILE A 143 12.60 6.54 -8.82
N ARG A 144 12.88 6.72 -10.12
CA ARG A 144 12.93 8.06 -10.74
C ARG A 144 11.60 8.79 -10.65
N ARG A 145 10.50 8.09 -10.91
CA ARG A 145 9.14 8.65 -10.79
C ARG A 145 8.85 9.08 -9.36
N PHE A 146 9.19 8.24 -8.38
CA PHE A 146 9.00 8.54 -6.96
C PHE A 146 9.82 9.76 -6.54
N ALA A 147 11.11 9.80 -6.92
CA ALA A 147 11.99 10.91 -6.59
C ALA A 147 11.51 12.24 -7.18
N ARG A 148 11.04 12.24 -8.43
CA ARG A 148 10.45 13.44 -9.07
C ARG A 148 9.18 13.92 -8.37
N MET A 149 8.32 13.01 -7.92
CA MET A 149 7.09 13.37 -7.20
C MET A 149 7.34 13.93 -5.81
N HIS A 150 8.53 13.71 -5.26
CA HIS A 150 8.88 14.09 -3.89
C HIS A 150 10.05 15.05 -3.77
N ASP A 151 10.52 15.58 -4.90
CA ASP A 151 11.60 16.56 -5.01
C ASP A 151 12.85 16.13 -4.22
N ILE A 152 13.25 14.86 -4.40
CA ILE A 152 14.43 14.31 -3.73
C ILE A 152 15.67 14.77 -4.50
N GLU A 153 16.44 15.70 -3.90
CA GLU A 153 17.73 16.15 -4.44
C GLU A 153 18.68 14.98 -4.72
N GLY A 154 19.33 14.99 -5.89
CA GLY A 154 20.34 14.01 -6.29
C GLY A 154 19.83 12.82 -7.12
N ALA A 155 18.52 12.69 -7.30
CA ALA A 155 17.94 11.61 -8.10
C ALA A 155 18.44 11.61 -9.56
N PRO A 156 18.59 10.44 -10.21
CA PRO A 156 19.05 10.37 -11.59
C PRO A 156 18.05 11.04 -12.54
N HIS A 157 18.33 12.29 -12.87
CA HIS A 157 17.72 13.02 -13.96
C HIS A 157 18.39 12.55 -15.25
N GLN A 158 17.61 12.02 -16.19
CA GLN A 158 18.05 11.86 -17.56
C GLN A 158 18.06 13.23 -18.24
#